data_AF-A0A4R2DCI6-F1
#
_entry.id   AF-A0A4R2DCI6-F1
#
_cell.length_a   1.000
_cell.length_b   1.000
_cell.length_c   1.000
_cell.angle_alpha   90.00
_cell.angle_beta   90.00
_cell.angle_gamma   90.00
#
_symmetry.space_group_name_H-M   'P 1'
#
loop_
_entity.id
_entity.type
_entity.pdbx_description
1 polymer ?
#
loop_
_entity_poly.entity_id
_entity_poly.type
_entity_poly.pdbx_seq_one_letter_code
_entity_poly.pdbx_strand_id
1 'polypeptide(L)'
;MRYFYDCEFIEDGRTIELVSIGVVCEDGREFYAVSTEFDPERAGPWVRRNVLPKLPNPGHPAWKSRSRIRDDLLKFLVPRVGIRPELWAWIGAYDHVALVQLWGSMPELPDVLPRFTRELRQHWEQHGSPPLPSVPDDNHDALTDARHNLAKFDAIEVARRAL
;
A
#
# COMPACT_ATOMS: atom_id res chain seq x y z
N MET A 1 11.26 9.80 -5.53
CA MET A 1 11.15 9.44 -4.11
C MET A 1 10.47 8.09 -4.03
N ARG A 2 10.92 7.21 -3.14
CA ARG A 2 10.35 5.88 -2.95
C ARG A 2 9.19 5.93 -1.95
N TYR A 3 8.13 5.21 -2.31
CA TYR A 3 6.92 5.04 -1.51
C TYR A 3 6.63 3.55 -1.41
N PHE A 4 6.53 3.07 -0.18
CA PHE A 4 6.20 1.69 0.18
C PHE A 4 4.75 1.67 0.59
N TYR A 5 3.96 0.79 -0.01
CA TYR A 5 2.53 0.74 0.27
C TYR A 5 2.04 -0.69 0.39
N ASP A 6 0.85 -0.79 0.97
CA ASP A 6 0.07 -2.01 1.11
C ASP A 6 -1.42 -1.63 1.07
N CYS A 7 -2.25 -2.53 0.55
CA CYS A 7 -3.70 -2.37 0.49
C CYS A 7 -4.39 -3.59 1.09
N GLU A 8 -5.38 -3.32 1.94
CA GLU A 8 -6.36 -4.34 2.31
C GLU A 8 -7.59 -4.21 1.41
N PHE A 9 -8.14 -5.33 0.95
CA PHE A 9 -9.28 -5.35 0.02
C PHE A 9 -10.12 -6.62 0.14
N ILE A 10 -11.35 -6.54 -0.37
CA ILE A 10 -12.21 -7.69 -0.62
C ILE A 10 -12.14 -7.98 -2.12
N GLU A 11 -11.70 -9.18 -2.49
CA GLU A 11 -11.68 -9.63 -3.87
C GLU A 11 -12.53 -10.90 -4.07
N ASP A 12 -13.09 -11.06 -5.26
CA ASP A 12 -13.99 -12.17 -5.61
C ASP A 12 -13.66 -12.81 -6.97
N GLY A 13 -12.42 -12.65 -7.44
CA GLY A 13 -11.98 -13.05 -8.77
C GLY A 13 -12.57 -12.22 -9.92
N ARG A 14 -13.34 -11.16 -9.63
CA ARG A 14 -13.87 -10.21 -10.64
C ARG A 14 -13.53 -8.76 -10.30
N THR A 15 -13.69 -8.39 -9.04
CA THR A 15 -13.50 -7.02 -8.53
C THR A 15 -12.52 -7.01 -7.37
N ILE A 16 -11.95 -5.83 -7.12
CA ILE A 16 -11.08 -5.57 -5.96
C ILE A 16 -11.66 -4.35 -5.24
N GLU A 17 -12.32 -4.59 -4.11
CA GLU A 17 -12.94 -3.56 -3.29
C GLU A 17 -11.98 -3.11 -2.20
N LEU A 18 -11.39 -1.93 -2.37
CA LEU A 18 -10.45 -1.36 -1.41
C LEU A 18 -11.11 -1.17 -0.05
N VAL A 19 -10.54 -1.82 0.97
CA VAL A 19 -10.86 -1.62 2.39
C VAL A 19 -9.99 -0.51 2.96
N SER A 20 -8.66 -0.64 2.87
CA SER A 20 -7.73 0.37 3.38
C SER A 20 -6.45 0.44 2.57
N ILE A 21 -5.71 1.54 2.68
CA ILE A 21 -4.40 1.74 2.06
C ILE A 21 -3.47 2.44 3.05
N GLY A 22 -2.27 1.89 3.21
CA GLY A 22 -1.16 2.49 3.94
C GLY A 22 -0.01 2.82 3.00
N VAL A 23 0.62 3.99 3.15
CA VAL A 23 1.79 4.40 2.36
C VAL A 23 2.82 5.07 3.27
N VAL A 24 4.07 4.65 3.15
CA VAL A 24 5.22 5.22 3.83
C VAL A 24 6.23 5.71 2.80
N CYS A 25 6.67 6.96 2.92
CA CYS A 25 7.73 7.51 2.08
C CYS A 25 9.10 7.29 2.72
N GLU A 26 10.14 7.15 1.89
CA GLU A 26 11.54 7.06 2.36
C GLU A 26 12.00 8.29 3.19
N ASP A 27 11.25 9.39 3.17
CA ASP A 27 11.51 10.59 3.98
C ASP A 27 10.80 10.58 5.35
N GLY A 28 10.12 9.49 5.70
CA GLY A 28 9.42 9.29 6.98
C GLY A 28 7.98 9.81 7.02
N ARG A 29 7.45 10.41 5.93
CA ARG A 29 6.02 10.75 5.87
C ARG A 29 5.17 9.49 5.73
N GLU A 30 3.97 9.56 6.29
CA GLU A 30 3.01 8.45 6.29
C GLU A 30 1.62 8.91 5.84
N PHE A 31 0.91 8.02 5.18
CA PHE A 31 -0.48 8.17 4.79
C PHE A 31 -1.24 6.89 5.12
N TYR A 32 -2.42 7.03 5.70
CA TYR A 32 -3.33 5.92 5.93
C TYR A 32 -4.78 6.37 5.75
N ALA A 33 -5.56 5.53 5.10
CA ALA A 33 -6.99 5.74 4.94
C ALA A 33 -7.74 4.42 4.86
N VAL A 34 -8.98 4.44 5.35
CA VAL A 34 -9.96 3.36 5.23
C VAL A 34 -11.10 3.87 4.36
N SER A 35 -11.48 3.11 3.35
CA SER A 35 -12.59 3.43 2.46
C SER A 35 -13.90 3.34 3.23
N THR A 36 -14.76 4.35 3.11
CA THR A 36 -16.15 4.28 3.62
C THR A 36 -17.10 3.57 2.64
N GLU A 37 -16.58 3.07 1.52
CA GLU A 37 -17.40 2.61 0.39
C GLU A 37 -17.35 1.10 0.14
N PHE A 38 -16.52 0.34 0.89
CA PHE A 38 -16.56 -1.12 0.80
C PHE A 38 -17.74 -1.68 1.60
N ASP A 39 -18.27 -2.82 1.15
CA ASP A 39 -19.31 -3.54 1.88
C ASP A 39 -18.67 -4.61 2.79
N PRO A 40 -18.66 -4.45 4.12
CA PRO A 40 -18.08 -5.44 5.03
C PRO A 40 -18.81 -6.78 4.98
N GLU A 41 -20.08 -6.83 4.51
CA GLU A 41 -20.82 -8.08 4.42
C GLU A 41 -20.32 -9.01 3.32
N ARG A 42 -19.64 -8.46 2.30
CA ARG A 42 -18.99 -9.23 1.25
C ARG A 42 -17.66 -9.84 1.67
N ALA A 43 -17.13 -9.47 2.84
CA ALA A 43 -15.86 -9.99 3.33
C ALA A 43 -15.93 -11.50 3.60
N GLY A 44 -14.99 -12.24 3.02
CA GLY A 44 -14.81 -13.66 3.31
C GLY A 44 -14.32 -13.92 4.74
N PRO A 45 -14.33 -15.18 5.19
CA PRO A 45 -13.97 -15.53 6.58
C PRO A 45 -12.57 -15.08 7.00
N TRP A 46 -11.62 -15.02 6.06
CA TRP A 46 -10.25 -14.57 6.34
C TRP A 46 -10.20 -13.07 6.62
N VAL A 47 -10.77 -12.23 5.75
CA VAL A 47 -10.81 -10.77 5.90
C VAL A 47 -11.55 -10.39 7.19
N ARG A 48 -12.68 -11.05 7.49
CA ARG A 48 -13.44 -10.82 8.73
C ARG A 48 -12.65 -11.11 10.00
N ARG A 49 -11.70 -12.05 9.97
CA ARG A 49 -10.88 -12.41 11.14
C ARG A 49 -9.62 -11.56 11.24
N ASN A 50 -8.98 -11.26 10.12
CA ASN A 50 -7.62 -10.73 10.12
C ASN A 50 -7.55 -9.23 9.82
N VAL A 51 -8.50 -8.67 9.08
CA VAL A 51 -8.45 -7.28 8.59
C VAL A 51 -9.44 -6.41 9.33
N LEU A 52 -10.74 -6.72 9.24
CA LEU A 52 -11.79 -5.86 9.78
C LEU A 52 -11.63 -5.51 11.27
N PRO A 53 -11.19 -6.43 12.16
CA PRO A 53 -11.00 -6.12 13.57
C PRO A 53 -9.85 -5.13 13.86
N LYS A 54 -8.95 -4.91 12.89
CA LYS A 54 -7.81 -3.98 13.02
C LYS A 54 -8.14 -2.56 12.56
N LEU A 55 -9.28 -2.36 11.89
CA LEU A 55 -9.68 -1.04 11.42
C LEU A 55 -9.94 -0.09 12.61
N PRO A 56 -9.62 1.20 12.47
CA PRO A 56 -9.86 2.18 13.51
C PRO A 56 -11.37 2.36 13.74
N ASN A 57 -11.71 2.87 14.93
CA ASN A 57 -13.10 3.20 15.28
C ASN A 57 -13.77 4.08 14.19
N PRO A 58 -15.08 3.92 13.90
CA PRO A 58 -15.77 4.64 12.82
C PRO A 58 -15.68 6.18 12.86
N GLY A 59 -15.46 6.78 14.04
CA GLY A 59 -15.26 8.22 14.20
C GLY A 59 -13.83 8.71 13.88
N HIS A 60 -12.90 7.82 13.54
CA HIS A 60 -11.52 8.17 13.27
C HIS A 60 -11.37 8.88 11.91
N PRO A 61 -10.54 9.94 11.78
CA PRO A 61 -10.40 10.70 10.54
C PRO A 61 -9.75 9.94 9.36
N ALA A 62 -9.31 8.70 9.57
CA ALA A 62 -8.81 7.83 8.51
C ALA A 62 -9.93 7.33 7.58
N TRP A 63 -11.18 7.27 8.06
CA TRP A 63 -12.34 6.89 7.26
C TRP A 63 -12.65 7.98 6.23
N LYS A 64 -12.56 7.63 4.94
CA LYS A 64 -12.68 8.57 3.81
C LYS A 64 -13.41 7.93 2.63
N SER A 65 -14.12 8.75 1.85
CA SER A 65 -14.60 8.35 0.52
C SER A 65 -13.41 8.04 -0.40
N ARG A 66 -13.59 7.16 -1.39
CA ARG A 66 -12.59 6.84 -2.41
C ARG A 66 -12.11 8.09 -3.14
N SER A 67 -13.02 9.03 -3.44
CA SER A 67 -12.67 10.32 -4.04
C SER A 67 -11.73 11.14 -3.15
N ARG A 68 -11.93 11.13 -1.84
CA ARG A 68 -11.06 11.83 -0.89
C ARG A 68 -9.73 11.11 -0.73
N ILE A 69 -9.71 9.78 -0.69
CA ILE A 69 -8.48 8.97 -0.68
C ILE A 69 -7.65 9.30 -1.91
N ARG A 70 -8.24 9.26 -3.11
CA ARG A 70 -7.60 9.61 -4.38
C ARG A 70 -6.91 10.99 -4.32
N ASP A 71 -7.64 12.00 -3.88
CA ASP A 71 -7.16 13.39 -3.89
C ASP A 71 -6.05 13.62 -2.83
N ASP A 72 -6.22 13.07 -1.63
CA ASP A 72 -5.21 13.19 -0.57
C ASP A 72 -3.95 12.38 -0.90
N LEU A 73 -4.12 11.18 -1.48
CA LEU A 73 -3.02 10.31 -1.87
C LEU A 73 -2.19 10.91 -3.00
N LEU A 74 -2.83 11.53 -4.01
CA LEU A 74 -2.09 12.22 -5.07
C LEU A 74 -1.21 13.34 -4.50
N LYS A 75 -1.75 14.14 -3.57
CA LYS A 75 -0.99 15.20 -2.88
C LYS A 75 0.16 14.63 -2.05
N PHE A 76 -0.06 13.48 -1.41
CA PHE A 76 0.96 12.80 -0.63
C PHE A 76 2.12 12.27 -1.49
N LEU A 77 1.80 11.61 -2.61
CA LEU A 77 2.77 11.03 -3.54
C LEU A 77 3.53 12.09 -4.35
N VAL A 78 2.89 13.22 -4.63
CA VAL A 78 3.42 14.33 -5.43
C VAL A 78 3.33 15.64 -4.63
N PRO A 79 4.12 15.80 -3.56
CA PRO A 79 3.99 16.94 -2.64
C PRO A 79 4.40 18.28 -3.28
N ARG A 80 5.15 18.23 -4.40
CA ARG A 80 5.56 19.41 -5.17
C ARG A 80 5.89 19.04 -6.62
N VAL A 81 5.87 20.04 -7.50
CA VAL A 81 6.22 19.89 -8.93
C VAL A 81 7.61 19.28 -9.09
N GLY A 82 7.75 18.36 -10.04
CA GLY A 82 9.00 17.69 -10.37
C GLY A 82 9.27 16.40 -9.59
N ILE A 83 8.52 16.12 -8.52
CA ILE A 83 8.60 14.83 -7.83
C ILE A 83 7.89 13.76 -8.65
N ARG A 84 8.62 12.69 -8.97
CA ARG A 84 8.05 11.45 -9.51
C ARG A 84 8.15 10.34 -8.45
N PRO A 85 7.03 9.72 -8.07
CA PRO A 85 7.03 8.63 -7.10
C PRO A 85 7.54 7.33 -7.74
N GLU A 86 8.35 6.60 -6.98
CA GLU A 86 8.63 5.19 -7.21
C GLU A 86 7.77 4.39 -6.26
N LEU A 87 6.81 3.63 -6.79
CA LEU A 87 5.93 2.78 -5.99
C LEU A 87 6.58 1.43 -5.76
N TRP A 88 6.55 0.96 -4.51
CA TRP A 88 7.07 -0.32 -4.05
C TRP A 88 6.02 -1.02 -3.18
N ALA A 89 5.81 -2.31 -3.42
CA ALA A 89 4.98 -3.16 -2.58
C ALA A 89 5.54 -4.59 -2.57
N TRP A 90 5.13 -5.39 -1.59
CA TRP A 90 5.54 -6.79 -1.46
C TRP A 90 4.44 -7.71 -2.00
N ILE A 91 4.69 -8.38 -3.12
CA ILE A 91 3.69 -9.19 -3.86
C ILE A 91 2.51 -8.30 -4.30
N GLY A 92 2.85 -7.15 -4.88
CA GLY A 92 1.96 -5.99 -4.99
C GLY A 92 1.02 -5.96 -6.20
N ALA A 93 0.73 -7.10 -6.83
CA ALA A 93 -0.02 -7.12 -8.09
C ALA A 93 -1.47 -6.63 -7.92
N TYR A 94 -2.18 -7.17 -6.92
CA TYR A 94 -3.54 -6.73 -6.60
C TYR A 94 -3.54 -5.34 -5.97
N ASP A 95 -2.54 -5.03 -5.13
CA ASP A 95 -2.35 -3.70 -4.53
C ASP A 95 -2.22 -2.61 -5.59
N HIS A 96 -1.47 -2.88 -6.67
CA HIS A 96 -1.34 -1.93 -7.77
C HIS A 96 -2.70 -1.68 -8.44
N VAL A 97 -3.48 -2.72 -8.69
CA VAL A 97 -4.83 -2.57 -9.26
C VAL A 97 -5.75 -1.81 -8.31
N ALA A 98 -5.78 -2.17 -7.02
CA ALA A 98 -6.57 -1.52 -5.99
C ALA A 98 -6.25 -0.01 -5.89
N LEU A 99 -4.96 0.33 -5.94
CA LEU A 99 -4.46 1.70 -5.96
C LEU A 99 -4.92 2.46 -7.21
N VAL A 100 -4.62 1.97 -8.41
CA VAL A 100 -4.87 2.74 -9.65
C VAL A 100 -6.36 2.86 -9.96
N GLN A 101 -7.19 1.90 -9.51
CA GLN A 101 -8.65 1.99 -9.61
C GLN A 101 -9.27 3.10 -8.75
N LEU A 102 -8.51 3.79 -7.89
CA LEU A 102 -8.96 5.05 -7.30
C LEU A 102 -9.19 6.16 -8.34
N TRP A 103 -8.52 6.07 -9.50
CA TRP A 103 -8.68 7.01 -10.63
C TRP A 103 -9.59 6.47 -11.74
N GLY A 104 -10.10 5.25 -11.62
CA GLY A 104 -10.91 4.61 -12.65
C GLY A 104 -10.07 3.69 -13.54
N SER A 105 -10.13 3.92 -14.85
CA SER A 105 -9.40 3.16 -15.85
C SER A 105 -7.93 3.61 -15.98
N MET A 106 -7.07 2.77 -16.54
CA MET A 106 -5.64 3.11 -16.71
C MET A 106 -5.38 4.42 -17.47
N PRO A 107 -6.14 4.79 -18.53
CA PRO A 107 -6.00 6.10 -19.19
C PRO A 107 -6.28 7.31 -18.29
N GLU A 108 -7.05 7.14 -17.20
CA GLU A 108 -7.40 8.21 -16.26
C GLU A 108 -6.33 8.39 -15.16
N LEU A 109 -5.36 7.48 -15.07
CA LEU A 109 -4.27 7.57 -14.11
C LEU A 109 -3.37 8.79 -14.43
N PRO A 110 -3.15 9.71 -13.46
CA PRO A 110 -2.33 10.90 -13.67
C PRO A 110 -0.94 10.59 -14.22
N ASP A 111 -0.48 11.39 -15.19
CA ASP A 111 0.79 11.16 -15.90
C ASP A 111 2.03 11.14 -15.02
N VAL A 112 1.95 11.79 -13.87
CA VAL A 112 3.03 11.82 -12.88
C VAL A 112 3.19 10.49 -12.14
N LEU A 113 2.15 9.65 -12.07
CA LEU A 113 2.19 8.35 -11.40
C LEU A 113 2.76 7.27 -12.34
N PRO A 114 3.61 6.36 -11.82
CA PRO A 114 4.10 5.24 -12.62
C PRO A 114 2.99 4.23 -12.92
N ARG A 115 3.04 3.60 -14.09
CA ARG A 115 2.08 2.57 -14.54
C ARG A 115 2.46 1.16 -14.06
N PHE A 116 3.38 1.08 -13.12
CA PHE A 116 3.83 -0.16 -12.52
C PHE A 116 4.25 0.11 -11.06
N THR A 117 4.15 -0.94 -10.26
CA THR A 117 4.76 -1.01 -8.93
C THR A 117 6.00 -1.88 -9.00
N ARG A 118 7.08 -1.45 -8.36
CA ARG A 118 8.29 -2.26 -8.21
C ARG A 118 8.03 -3.33 -7.16
N GLU A 119 8.40 -4.57 -7.50
CA GLU A 119 8.13 -5.73 -6.67
C GLU A 119 9.26 -5.93 -5.65
N LEU A 120 8.97 -5.66 -4.37
CA LEU A 120 9.95 -5.76 -3.29
C LEU A 120 10.38 -7.20 -3.02
N ARG A 121 9.48 -8.17 -3.21
CA ARG A 121 9.82 -9.60 -3.10
C ARG A 121 10.85 -9.99 -4.15
N GLN A 122 10.69 -9.51 -5.38
CA GLN A 122 11.64 -9.75 -6.46
C GLN A 122 12.99 -9.10 -6.15
N HIS A 123 13.00 -7.86 -5.62
CA HIS A 123 14.23 -7.18 -5.18
C HIS A 123 14.96 -7.98 -4.10
N TRP A 124 14.24 -8.57 -3.15
CA TRP A 124 14.81 -9.45 -2.11
C TRP A 124 15.49 -10.69 -2.71
N GLU A 125 14.82 -11.40 -3.63
CA GLU A 125 15.36 -12.60 -4.28
C GLU A 125 16.60 -12.28 -5.15
N GLN A 126 16.57 -11.16 -5.88
CA GLN A 126 17.69 -10.71 -6.72
C GLN A 126 18.95 -10.36 -5.93
N HIS A 127 18.81 -10.07 -4.64
CA HIS A 127 19.92 -9.74 -3.74
C HIS A 127 20.26 -10.86 -2.75
N GLY A 128 19.96 -12.11 -3.12
CA GLY A 128 20.40 -13.29 -2.38
C GLY A 128 19.57 -13.58 -1.14
N SER A 129 18.37 -13.01 -1.04
CA SER A 129 17.41 -13.30 0.02
C SER A 129 17.98 -13.10 1.45
N PRO A 130 18.55 -11.93 1.78
CA PRO A 130 19.13 -11.68 3.09
C PRO A 130 18.08 -11.77 4.21
N PRO A 131 18.49 -11.98 5.48
CA PRO A 131 17.57 -11.95 6.60
C PRO A 131 16.75 -10.66 6.65
N LEU A 132 15.44 -10.78 6.87
CA LEU A 132 14.51 -9.66 6.97
C LEU A 132 14.10 -9.42 8.44
N PRO A 133 13.62 -8.20 8.79
CA PRO A 133 13.01 -7.95 10.09
C PRO A 133 11.82 -8.89 10.34
N SER A 134 11.58 -9.22 11.61
CA SER A 134 10.41 -10.03 12.00
C SER A 134 9.11 -9.41 11.54
N VAL A 135 8.13 -10.25 11.21
CA VAL A 135 6.77 -9.80 10.88
C VAL A 135 6.16 -9.11 12.11
N PRO A 136 5.54 -7.92 11.96
CA PRO A 136 4.84 -7.25 13.06
C PRO A 136 3.65 -8.06 13.59
N ASP A 137 3.33 -7.89 14.87
CA ASP A 137 2.19 -8.56 15.52
C ASP A 137 0.82 -8.08 14.96
N ASP A 138 0.78 -6.85 14.46
CA ASP A 138 -0.38 -6.17 13.90
C ASP A 138 -0.42 -6.20 12.36
N ASN A 139 0.20 -7.20 11.75
CA ASN A 139 0.11 -7.44 10.30
C ASN A 139 -1.35 -7.53 9.82
N HIS A 140 -1.60 -7.22 8.55
CA HIS A 140 -2.94 -6.99 8.00
C HIS A 140 -3.62 -5.68 8.49
N ASP A 141 -2.82 -4.77 9.04
CA ASP A 141 -3.06 -3.34 8.98
C ASP A 141 -2.15 -2.75 7.89
N ALA A 142 -2.77 -2.09 6.90
CA ALA A 142 -2.05 -1.64 5.71
C ALA A 142 -0.93 -0.62 6.00
N LEU A 143 -1.03 0.21 7.06
CA LEU A 143 0.05 1.14 7.40
C LEU A 143 1.21 0.41 8.06
N THR A 144 0.92 -0.53 8.96
CA THR A 144 1.94 -1.40 9.56
C THR A 144 2.67 -2.20 8.48
N ASP A 145 1.95 -2.78 7.53
CA ASP A 145 2.56 -3.56 6.44
C ASP A 145 3.36 -2.68 5.48
N ALA A 146 2.91 -1.45 5.20
CA ALA A 146 3.69 -0.46 4.44
C ALA A 146 5.00 -0.06 5.15
N ARG A 147 4.97 0.13 6.48
CA ARG A 147 6.20 0.36 7.28
C ARG A 147 7.13 -0.85 7.21
N HIS A 148 6.59 -2.06 7.30
CA HIS A 148 7.40 -3.27 7.18
C HIS A 148 7.99 -3.42 5.78
N ASN A 149 7.28 -3.01 4.73
CA ASN A 149 7.82 -2.95 3.36
C ASN A 149 9.05 -2.03 3.27
N LEU A 150 9.01 -0.84 3.88
CA LEU A 150 10.20 0.03 3.94
C LEU A 150 11.34 -0.65 4.74
N ALA A 151 11.05 -1.23 5.91
CA ALA A 151 12.06 -1.90 6.73
C ALA A 151 12.72 -3.10 6.01
N LYS A 152 11.94 -3.87 5.23
CA LYS A 152 12.46 -4.94 4.37
C LYS A 152 13.38 -4.38 3.29
N PHE A 153 12.99 -3.30 2.63
CA PHE A 153 13.83 -2.64 1.62
C PHE A 153 15.16 -2.17 2.20
N ASP A 154 15.14 -1.52 3.37
CA ASP A 154 16.36 -1.05 4.04
C ASP A 154 17.27 -2.21 4.42
N ALA A 155 16.73 -3.31 4.95
CA ALA A 155 17.51 -4.51 5.26
C ALA A 155 18.19 -5.11 4.02
N ILE A 156 17.48 -5.14 2.89
CA ILE A 156 18.04 -5.60 1.60
C ILE A 156 19.17 -4.67 1.16
N GLU A 157 18.98 -3.35 1.21
CA GLU A 157 20.01 -2.39 0.80
C GLU A 157 21.24 -2.38 1.71
N VAL A 158 21.06 -2.62 3.01
CA VAL A 158 22.19 -2.79 3.95
C VAL A 158 23.00 -4.04 3.57
N ALA A 159 22.34 -5.18 3.36
CA ALA A 159 23.03 -6.41 2.96
C ALA A 159 23.74 -6.26 1.60
N ARG A 160 23.09 -5.62 0.63
CA ARG A 160 23.64 -5.38 -0.72
C ARG A 160 24.90 -4.53 -0.71
N ARG A 161 25.03 -3.59 0.23
CA ARG A 161 26.22 -2.72 0.36
C ARG A 161 27.38 -3.35 1.14
N ALA A 162 27.10 -4.42 1.88
CA ALA A 162 28.10 -5.17 2.63
C ALA A 162 28.83 -6.23 1.78
N LEU A 163 28.33 -6.48 0.56
CA LEU A 163 28.92 -7.33 -0.48
C LEU A 163 29.82 -6.53 -1.41
#